data_AF-A0A7V5TNP7-F1
#
_entry.id   AF-A0A7V5TNP7-F1
#
_cell.length_a   1.000
_cell.length_b   1.000
_cell.length_c   1.000
_cell.angle_alpha   90.00
_cell.angle_beta   90.00
_cell.angle_gamma   90.00
#
_symmetry.space_group_name_H-M   'P 1'
#
loop_
_entity.id
_entity.type
_entity.pdbx_description
1 polymer ?
#
loop_
_entity_poly.entity_id
_entity_poly.type
_entity_poly.pdbx_seq_one_letter_code
_entity_poly.pdbx_strand_id
1 'polypeptide(L)'
;MNVYELVLEMKLLERRLTLYEEKYGVLSEDFYAALMAGELSEYDEYDETRADFSRWKGIYEVWLRRGQAHNQLTPPIASDVD
;
A
#
# COMPACT_ATOMS: atom_id res chain seq x y z
N MET A 1 -0.81 -19.85 -5.42
CA MET A 1 -1.50 -18.94 -4.50
C MET A 1 -2.97 -18.90 -4.87
N ASN A 2 -3.87 -19.22 -3.94
CA ASN A 2 -5.32 -19.05 -4.12
C ASN A 2 -5.79 -17.69 -3.58
N VAL A 3 -7.06 -17.34 -3.83
CA VAL A 3 -7.64 -16.04 -3.39
C VAL A 3 -7.57 -15.87 -1.87
N TYR A 4 -7.76 -16.93 -1.10
CA TYR A 4 -7.70 -16.87 0.37
C TYR A 4 -6.27 -16.57 0.87
N GLU A 5 -5.26 -17.26 0.35
CA GLU A 5 -3.84 -16.99 0.65
C GLU A 5 -3.46 -15.56 0.27
N LEU A 6 -3.93 -15.09 -0.89
CA LEU A 6 -3.69 -13.73 -1.36
C LEU A 6 -4.30 -12.67 -0.42
N VAL A 7 -5.54 -12.86 0.01
CA VAL A 7 -6.21 -11.95 0.96
C VAL A 7 -5.50 -11.95 2.31
N LEU A 8 -5.01 -13.11 2.78
CA LEU A 8 -4.21 -13.18 4.01
C LEU A 8 -2.90 -12.40 3.87
N GLU A 9 -2.17 -12.57 2.76
CA GLU A 9 -0.96 -11.78 2.48
C GLU A 9 -1.26 -10.28 2.47
N MET A 10 -2.34 -9.87 1.79
CA MET A 10 -2.76 -8.47 1.73
C MET A 10 -3.06 -7.88 3.11
N LYS A 11 -3.80 -8.60 3.97
CA LYS A 11 -4.08 -8.15 5.34
C LYS A 11 -2.82 -8.03 6.20
N LEU A 12 -1.83 -8.90 5.99
CA LEU A 12 -0.55 -8.81 6.69
C LEU A 12 0.29 -7.61 6.23
N LEU A 13 0.23 -7.27 4.94
CA LEU A 13 0.87 -6.08 4.38
C LEU A 13 0.17 -4.80 4.88
N GLU A 14 -1.16 -4.76 4.82
CA GLU A 14 -1.99 -3.66 5.31
C GLU A 14 -1.69 -3.36 6.78
N ARG A 15 -1.66 -4.37 7.65
CA ARG A 15 -1.32 -4.17 9.07
C ARG A 15 0.07 -3.56 9.27
N ARG A 16 1.04 -3.88 8.41
CA ARG A 16 2.38 -3.27 8.48
C ARG A 16 2.37 -1.83 7.99
N LEU A 17 1.58 -1.51 6.98
CA LEU A 17 1.38 -0.14 6.50
C LEU A 17 0.74 0.71 7.59
N THR A 18 -0.29 0.22 8.28
CA THR A 18 -0.94 0.95 9.39
C THR A 18 0.03 1.37 10.48
N LEU A 19 1.05 0.55 10.81
CA LEU A 19 2.05 0.94 11.80
C LEU A 19 2.87 2.16 11.36
N TYR A 20 3.12 2.32 10.06
CA TYR A 20 3.80 3.49 9.51
C TYR A 20 2.87 4.70 9.43
N GLU A 21 1.61 4.48 9.03
CA GLU A 21 0.57 5.51 9.00
C GLU A 21 0.36 6.12 10.39
N GLU A 22 0.25 5.28 11.42
CA GLU A 22 0.15 5.70 12.82
C GLU A 22 1.42 6.41 13.30
N LYS A 23 2.61 5.90 12.93
CA LYS A 23 3.90 6.49 13.34
C LYS A 23 4.08 7.91 12.79
N TYR A 24 3.68 8.15 11.55
CA TYR A 24 3.95 9.39 10.83
C TYR A 24 2.72 10.28 10.64
N GLY A 25 1.53 9.81 11.00
CA GLY A 25 0.28 10.56 10.84
C GLY A 25 -0.11 10.78 9.37
N VAL A 26 0.22 9.84 8.50
CA VAL A 26 -0.02 9.92 7.04
C VAL A 26 -0.89 8.77 6.56
N LEU A 27 -1.61 8.95 5.45
CA LEU A 27 -2.18 7.84 4.70
C LEU A 27 -1.14 7.28 3.73
N SER A 28 -1.10 5.95 3.58
CA SER A 28 -0.14 5.31 2.69
C SER A 28 -0.28 5.76 1.23
N GLU A 29 -1.51 5.96 0.76
CA GLU A 29 -1.76 6.41 -0.61
C GLU A 29 -1.22 7.81 -0.87
N ASP A 30 -1.55 8.78 -0.01
CA ASP A 30 -1.12 10.17 -0.13
C ASP A 30 0.41 10.28 -0.01
N PHE A 31 0.97 9.60 0.99
CA PHE A 31 2.42 9.57 1.19
C PHE A 31 3.15 8.94 0.00
N TYR A 32 2.59 7.89 -0.62
CA TYR A 32 3.17 7.29 -1.82
C TYR A 32 3.21 8.29 -2.96
N ALA A 33 2.11 9.01 -3.18
CA ALA A 33 1.99 9.99 -4.24
C ALA A 33 3.03 11.11 -4.08
N ALA A 34 3.13 11.69 -2.88
CA ALA A 34 4.10 12.73 -2.56
C ALA A 34 5.55 12.23 -2.70
N LEU A 35 5.86 11.02 -2.19
CA LEU A 35 7.17 10.39 -2.32
C LEU A 35 7.57 10.18 -3.79
N MET A 36 6.64 9.76 -4.64
CA MET A 36 6.89 9.56 -6.06
C MET A 36 6.98 10.87 -6.85
N ALA A 37 6.31 11.91 -6.40
CA ALA A 37 6.39 13.26 -6.97
C ALA A 37 7.66 14.03 -6.53
N GLY A 38 8.36 13.55 -5.49
CA GLY A 38 9.46 14.28 -4.87
C GLY A 38 9.01 15.45 -4.00
N GLU A 39 7.72 15.50 -3.64
CA GLU A 39 7.08 16.54 -2.84
C GLU A 39 7.21 16.21 -1.35
N LEU A 40 8.45 16.13 -0.87
CA LEU A 40 8.75 15.69 0.50
C LEU A 40 8.95 16.82 1.50
N SER A 41 8.80 18.09 1.09
CA SER A 41 9.10 19.23 1.96
C SER A 41 8.24 19.29 3.23
N GLU A 42 7.05 18.68 3.23
CA GLU A 42 6.20 18.52 4.41
C GLU A 42 6.62 17.35 5.33
N TYR A 43 7.50 16.46 4.85
CA TYR A 43 8.00 15.27 5.54
C TYR A 43 9.49 15.37 5.92
N ASP A 44 10.15 16.49 5.61
CA ASP A 44 11.57 16.78 5.91
C ASP A 44 11.85 16.94 7.42
N GLU A 45 10.84 16.88 8.29
CA GLU A 45 10.97 17.07 9.74
C GLU A 45 11.63 15.89 10.48
N TYR A 46 11.80 14.73 9.82
CA TYR A 46 12.19 13.49 10.49
C TYR A 46 13.47 12.87 9.88
N ASP A 47 14.57 12.83 10.63
CA ASP A 47 15.87 12.26 10.21
C ASP A 47 15.88 10.71 10.17
N GLU A 48 15.03 10.04 10.96
CA GLU A 48 14.89 8.56 10.98
C GLU A 48 14.18 7.98 9.74
N THR A 49 13.68 8.84 8.84
CA THR A 49 12.70 8.49 7.80
C THR A 49 13.22 7.68 6.65
N ARG A 50 14.47 7.85 6.22
CA ARG A 50 14.87 7.33 4.90
C ARG A 50 14.82 5.80 4.83
N ALA A 51 15.17 5.12 5.91
CA ALA A 51 15.09 3.66 6.01
C ALA A 51 13.64 3.17 6.15
N ASP A 52 12.83 3.87 6.95
CA ASP A 52 11.43 3.53 7.15
C ASP A 52 10.60 3.79 5.90
N PHE A 53 10.81 4.90 5.20
CA PHE A 53 10.18 5.24 3.92
C PHE A 53 10.53 4.24 2.84
N SER A 54 11.80 3.82 2.75
CA SER A 54 12.20 2.78 1.79
C SER A 54 11.52 1.44 2.09
N ARG A 55 11.43 1.05 3.36
CA ARG A 55 10.77 -0.20 3.77
C ARG A 55 9.27 -0.13 3.54
N TRP A 56 8.64 0.96 3.95
CA TRP A 56 7.23 1.24 3.75
C TRP A 56 6.87 1.23 2.26
N LYS A 57 7.64 1.92 1.41
CA LYS A 57 7.43 1.96 -0.05
C LYS A 57 7.43 0.55 -0.64
N GLY A 58 8.40 -0.28 -0.25
CA GLY A 58 8.47 -1.67 -0.69
C GLY A 58 7.24 -2.49 -0.28
N ILE A 59 6.74 -2.30 0.94
CA ILE A 59 5.52 -2.97 1.42
C ILE A 59 4.30 -2.50 0.62
N TYR A 60 4.17 -1.19 0.41
CA TYR A 60 3.04 -0.59 -0.31
C TYR A 60 2.99 -1.04 -1.76
N GLU A 61 4.12 -1.04 -2.47
CA GLU A 61 4.19 -1.55 -3.85
C GLU A 61 3.84 -3.03 -3.96
N VAL A 62 4.22 -3.86 -2.97
CA VAL A 62 3.78 -5.26 -2.91
C VAL A 62 2.28 -5.32 -2.71
N TRP A 63 1.72 -4.55 -1.77
CA TRP A 63 0.28 -4.51 -1.50
C TRP A 63 -0.52 -4.13 -2.76
N LEU A 64 -0.07 -3.12 -3.50
CA LEU A 64 -0.67 -2.73 -4.80
C LEU A 64 -0.66 -3.88 -5.81
N ARG A 65 0.49 -4.54 -6.00
CA ARG A 65 0.59 -5.70 -6.91
C ARG A 65 -0.32 -6.86 -6.48
N ARG A 66 -0.48 -7.07 -5.17
CA ARG A 66 -1.39 -8.09 -4.62
C ARG A 66 -2.86 -7.71 -4.84
N GLY A 67 -3.23 -6.45 -4.69
CA GLY A 67 -4.56 -5.94 -5.02
C GLY A 67 -4.90 -6.09 -6.50
N GLN A 68 -3.95 -5.83 -7.39
CA GLN A 68 -4.12 -6.08 -8.83
C GLN A 68 -4.35 -7.58 -9.12
N ALA A 69 -3.54 -8.46 -8.51
CA ALA A 69 -3.73 -9.90 -8.66
C ALA A 69 -5.09 -10.36 -8.10
N HIS A 70 -5.55 -9.78 -6.99
CA HIS A 70 -6.85 -10.08 -6.41
C HIS A 70 -7.96 -9.71 -7.38
N ASN A 71 -7.95 -8.49 -7.91
CA ASN A 71 -8.95 -8.02 -8.87
C ASN A 71 -8.99 -8.86 -10.16
N GLN A 72 -7.85 -9.43 -10.59
CA GLN A 72 -7.79 -10.34 -11.73
C GLN A 72 -8.39 -11.72 -11.44
N LEU A 73 -8.24 -12.21 -10.20
CA LEU A 73 -8.76 -13.51 -9.78
C LEU A 73 -10.23 -13.46 -9.34
N THR A 74 -10.70 -12.28 -8.93
CA THR A 74 -12.08 -11.99 -8.58
C THR A 74 -12.58 -10.82 -9.42
N PRO A 75 -12.68 -10.98 -10.75
CA PRO A 75 -13.24 -9.93 -11.58
C PRO A 75 -14.66 -9.64 -11.10
N PRO A 76 -15.11 -8.37 -11.14
CA PRO A 76 -16.50 -8.07 -10.84
C PRO A 76 -17.37 -8.95 -11.74
N ILE A 77 -18.41 -9.56 -11.16
CA ILE A 77 -19.42 -10.27 -11.94
C ILE A 77 -19.92 -9.23 -12.94
N ALA A 78 -19.66 -9.44 -14.24
CA ALA A 78 -20.22 -8.61 -15.28
C ALA A 78 -21.72 -8.58 -14.99
N SER A 79 -22.28 -7.40 -14.73
CA SER A 79 -23.71 -7.29 -14.55
C SER A 79 -24.31 -7.63 -15.91
N ASP A 80 -24.76 -8.88 -16.06
CA ASP A 80 -25.71 -9.27 -17.09
C ASP A 80 -26.97 -8.44 -16.84
N VAL A 81 -26.97 -7.26 -17.41
CA VAL A 81 -28.15 -6.44 -17.66
C VAL A 81 -28.19 -6.31 -19.17
N ASP A 82 -28.98 -7.20 -19.77
CA ASP A 82 -29.53 -7.08 -21.12
C ASP A 82 -30.13 -5.68 -21.36
#